data_AF-A0A133XPS4-F1
#
_entry.id   AF-A0A133XPS4-F1
#
_cell.length_a   1.000
_cell.length_b   1.000
_cell.length_c   1.000
_cell.angle_alpha   90.00
_cell.angle_beta   90.00
_cell.angle_gamma   90.00
#
_symmetry.space_group_name_H-M   'P 1'
#
loop_
_entity.id
_entity.type
_entity.pdbx_description
1 polymer ?
#
loop_
_entity_poly.entity_id
_entity_poly.type
_entity_poly.pdbx_seq_one_letter_code
_entity_poly.pdbx_strand_id
1 'polypeptide(L)'
;MDVCDVSVSLLQELLTEERPSAGVPTVAASTTVTSDVPTRLDKALEDLETVADQLTATQCVDLLERAAAFGDLAVLQRIWKLLAPFAYPSWALALALRCAHEDCARWLLQQGVDLLGEVDASVRKHIEMLPHEEVFTRFALTHSSPTLFLNPMDPTLATEIFVAFNGKEQLLGALYVQPFDLRRTCDCVYRIACDGLFDDDVFDDIFRACLVRAWHSVRHKNERDDRTADICFDLAQKLLHIRAEKLSVAAEKPSVFGDIAAEKSDRTEKPDHSARITHIMASTIVPRADERVMQFVCEHAPQIFLQQLHELAWLRDDVALIQRMLKFLSPSSNVDENNALLQLLARHGCVAALHQLEPWMNTTMADASSTTPHTTPAFDEQAFVDAIQQASEAGYAEAATWLLRKKQELFAVPDPDDFLNDFLL
;
A
#
# COMPACT_ATOMS: atom_id res chain seq x y z
N MET A 1 -13.11 -11.34 43.82
CA MET A 1 -13.17 -10.48 42.62
C MET A 1 -13.34 -9.08 43.14
N ASP A 2 -12.37 -8.23 42.86
CA ASP A 2 -12.46 -6.82 43.22
C ASP A 2 -13.60 -6.16 42.43
N VAL A 3 -14.20 -5.11 42.97
CA VAL A 3 -15.31 -4.40 42.27
C VAL A 3 -14.86 -3.88 40.91
N CYS A 4 -13.57 -3.51 40.81
CA CYS A 4 -12.91 -3.12 39.56
C CYS A 4 -12.94 -4.23 38.50
N ASP A 5 -12.64 -5.48 38.88
CA ASP A 5 -12.61 -6.61 37.95
C ASP A 5 -13.99 -6.91 37.34
N VAL A 6 -15.06 -6.75 38.13
CA VAL A 6 -16.43 -7.05 37.70
C VAL A 6 -16.93 -6.01 36.70
N SER A 7 -16.70 -4.72 36.97
CA SER A 7 -17.11 -3.63 36.08
C SER A 7 -16.37 -3.67 34.74
N VAL A 8 -15.06 -3.96 34.76
CA VAL A 8 -14.26 -4.11 33.53
C VAL A 8 -14.69 -5.32 32.72
N SER A 9 -14.91 -6.47 33.38
CA SER A 9 -15.33 -7.70 32.70
C SER A 9 -16.70 -7.54 32.03
N LEU A 10 -17.65 -6.86 32.69
CA LEU A 10 -18.97 -6.58 32.12
C LEU A 10 -18.87 -5.65 30.91
N LEU A 11 -18.05 -4.60 30.99
CA LEU A 11 -17.87 -3.69 29.86
C LEU A 11 -17.17 -4.40 28.68
N GLN A 12 -16.18 -5.25 28.97
CA GLN A 12 -15.54 -6.09 27.96
C GLN A 12 -16.54 -7.01 27.27
N GLU A 13 -17.47 -7.63 28.01
CA GLU A 13 -18.52 -8.48 27.44
C GLU A 13 -19.45 -7.66 26.53
N LEU A 14 -19.95 -6.52 27.02
CA LEU A 14 -20.88 -5.66 26.27
C LEU A 14 -20.26 -5.10 24.99
N LEU A 15 -18.98 -4.74 25.00
CA LEU A 15 -18.26 -4.26 23.80
C LEU A 15 -17.95 -5.36 22.78
N THR A 16 -18.32 -6.62 23.07
CA THR A 16 -18.13 -7.76 22.17
C THR A 16 -19.42 -8.33 21.60
N GLU A 17 -20.57 -7.87 22.09
CA GLU A 17 -21.86 -8.24 21.51
C GLU A 17 -22.00 -7.64 20.10
N GLU A 18 -22.48 -8.43 19.14
CA GLU A 18 -22.80 -7.93 17.80
C GLU A 18 -23.84 -6.82 17.90
N ARG A 19 -23.55 -5.66 17.29
CA ARG A 19 -24.54 -4.59 17.17
C ARG A 19 -25.72 -5.13 16.34
N PRO A 20 -26.98 -5.03 16.81
CA PRO A 20 -28.12 -5.35 15.96
C PRO A 20 -28.10 -4.39 14.76
N SER A 21 -27.91 -4.94 13.56
CA SER A 21 -27.80 -4.14 12.34
C SER A 21 -29.07 -3.29 12.16
N ALA A 22 -28.91 -1.99 11.99
CA ALA A 22 -30.00 -1.15 11.51
C ALA A 22 -30.23 -1.49 10.03
N GLY A 23 -31.19 -2.39 9.73
CA GLY A 23 -31.72 -2.53 8.37
C GLY A 23 -32.14 -3.90 7.84
N VAL A 24 -32.06 -5.01 8.59
CA VAL A 24 -32.57 -6.31 8.08
C VAL A 24 -33.57 -6.92 9.07
N PRO A 25 -34.86 -7.07 8.71
CA PRO A 25 -35.81 -7.78 9.53
C PRO A 25 -35.59 -9.28 9.34
N THR A 26 -34.79 -9.90 10.20
CA THR A 26 -34.69 -11.36 10.27
C THR A 26 -35.91 -11.87 11.03
N VAL A 27 -36.83 -12.52 10.31
CA VAL A 27 -38.00 -13.17 10.87
C VAL A 27 -37.59 -14.49 11.54
N ALA A 28 -38.09 -14.68 12.77
CA ALA A 28 -37.99 -15.84 13.67
C ALA A 28 -36.68 -15.93 14.50
N ALA A 29 -36.68 -16.07 15.83
CA ALA A 29 -37.72 -16.46 16.79
C ALA A 29 -37.54 -15.73 18.15
N SER A 30 -38.66 -15.61 18.86
CA SER A 30 -38.84 -14.95 20.16
C SER A 30 -37.76 -15.21 21.22
N THR A 31 -37.08 -14.15 21.65
CA THR A 31 -37.06 -13.73 23.06
C THR A 31 -36.80 -12.22 23.12
N THR A 32 -37.69 -11.50 23.76
CA THR A 32 -37.62 -10.07 24.09
C THR A 32 -36.38 -9.77 24.94
N VAL A 33 -35.24 -9.44 24.34
CA VAL A 33 -34.06 -8.81 24.98
C VAL A 33 -33.33 -7.93 23.96
N THR A 34 -33.97 -6.86 23.48
CA THR A 34 -33.28 -5.87 22.62
C THR A 34 -33.34 -4.44 23.16
N SER A 35 -34.03 -4.23 24.29
CA SER A 35 -34.18 -2.90 24.91
C SER A 35 -33.20 -2.61 26.06
N ASP A 36 -32.29 -3.53 26.39
CA ASP A 36 -31.51 -3.47 27.65
C ASP A 36 -30.00 -3.21 27.44
N VAL A 37 -29.46 -3.44 26.23
CA VAL A 37 -28.02 -3.29 25.95
C VAL A 37 -27.53 -1.83 26.07
N PRO A 38 -28.22 -0.82 25.48
CA PRO A 38 -27.79 0.57 25.63
C PRO A 38 -27.77 1.02 27.10
N THR A 39 -28.81 0.65 27.86
CA THR A 39 -28.94 1.01 29.28
C THR A 39 -27.90 0.30 30.16
N ARG A 40 -27.55 -0.96 29.83
CA ARG A 40 -26.47 -1.70 30.50
C ARG A 40 -25.09 -1.13 30.16
N LEU A 41 -24.88 -0.69 28.92
CA LEU A 41 -23.63 -0.08 28.49
C LEU A 41 -23.40 1.29 29.15
N ASP A 42 -24.43 2.14 29.19
CA ASP A 42 -24.36 3.44 29.89
C ASP A 42 -24.00 3.24 31.36
N LYS A 43 -24.68 2.29 32.04
CA LYS A 43 -24.37 1.95 33.43
C LYS A 43 -22.95 1.42 33.61
N ALA A 44 -22.48 0.54 32.72
CA ALA A 44 -21.12 0.02 32.80
C ALA A 44 -20.05 1.13 32.59
N LEU A 45 -20.35 2.13 31.77
CA LEU A 45 -19.50 3.31 31.59
C LEU A 45 -19.53 4.26 32.80
N GLU A 46 -20.67 4.39 33.48
CA GLU A 46 -20.76 5.10 34.78
C GLU A 46 -19.97 4.38 35.87
N ASP A 47 -20.09 3.05 35.96
CA ASP A 47 -19.34 2.24 36.90
C ASP A 47 -17.82 2.33 36.62
N LEU A 48 -17.41 2.35 35.34
CA LEU A 48 -16.02 2.54 34.92
C LEU A 48 -15.44 3.88 35.43
N GLU A 49 -16.21 4.96 35.40
CA GLU A 49 -15.76 6.29 35.86
C GLU A 49 -15.34 6.25 37.35
N THR A 50 -15.96 5.40 38.16
CA THR A 50 -15.62 5.27 39.59
C THR A 50 -14.32 4.52 39.86
N VAL A 51 -13.83 3.73 38.90
CA VAL A 51 -12.63 2.89 39.02
C VAL A 51 -11.53 3.26 38.02
N ALA A 52 -11.72 4.32 37.23
CA ALA A 52 -10.86 4.69 36.11
C ALA A 52 -9.37 4.87 36.50
N ASP A 53 -9.11 5.45 37.67
CA ASP A 53 -7.76 5.72 38.17
C ASP A 53 -7.02 4.47 38.69
N GLN A 54 -7.71 3.33 38.79
CA GLN A 54 -7.16 2.07 39.30
C GLN A 54 -6.78 1.09 38.19
N LEU A 55 -7.18 1.39 36.95
CA LEU A 55 -6.96 0.52 35.79
C LEU A 55 -5.51 0.55 35.32
N THR A 56 -4.98 -0.62 34.99
CA THR A 56 -3.64 -0.78 34.41
C THR A 56 -3.61 -0.25 32.97
N ALA A 57 -2.42 0.04 32.45
CA ALA A 57 -2.27 0.45 31.05
C ALA A 57 -2.86 -0.58 30.07
N THR A 58 -2.66 -1.87 30.34
CA THR A 58 -3.19 -2.97 29.52
C THR A 58 -4.72 -3.01 29.52
N GLN A 59 -5.36 -2.81 30.67
CA GLN A 59 -6.83 -2.74 30.77
C GLN A 59 -7.39 -1.56 29.98
N CYS A 60 -6.76 -0.39 30.08
CA CYS A 60 -7.19 0.79 29.33
C CYS A 60 -7.07 0.58 27.82
N VAL A 61 -5.95 0.03 27.35
CA VAL A 61 -5.76 -0.25 25.91
C VAL A 61 -6.74 -1.30 25.41
N ASP A 62 -6.97 -2.38 26.16
CA ASP A 62 -7.94 -3.43 25.78
C ASP A 62 -9.37 -2.87 25.64
N LEU A 63 -9.82 -2.02 26.57
CA LEU A 63 -11.12 -1.37 26.49
C LEU A 63 -11.22 -0.41 25.29
N LEU A 64 -10.15 0.33 25.00
CA LEU A 64 -10.10 1.22 23.84
C LEU A 64 -10.19 0.44 22.52
N GLU A 65 -9.43 -0.65 22.39
CA GLU A 65 -9.43 -1.53 21.23
C GLU A 65 -10.83 -2.15 20.99
N ARG A 66 -11.46 -2.67 22.04
CA ARG A 66 -12.83 -3.21 21.97
C ARG A 66 -13.85 -2.14 21.58
N ALA A 67 -13.75 -0.93 22.12
CA ALA A 67 -14.66 0.16 21.77
C ALA A 67 -14.50 0.62 20.32
N ALA A 68 -13.26 0.65 19.82
CA ALA A 68 -12.99 0.96 18.42
C ALA A 68 -13.53 -0.14 17.47
N ALA A 69 -13.41 -1.40 17.85
CA ALA A 69 -13.99 -2.53 17.13
C ALA A 69 -15.54 -2.58 17.23
N PHE A 70 -16.13 -2.08 18.31
CA PHE A 70 -17.58 -1.99 18.49
C PHE A 70 -18.23 -0.94 17.57
N GLY A 71 -17.49 0.14 17.25
CA GLY A 71 -17.88 1.09 16.21
C GLY A 71 -18.93 2.13 16.60
N ASP A 72 -19.20 2.30 17.89
CA ASP A 72 -20.00 3.43 18.40
C ASP A 72 -19.09 4.58 18.82
N LEU A 73 -19.13 5.67 18.06
CA LEU A 73 -18.28 6.84 18.28
C LEU A 73 -18.50 7.46 19.66
N ALA A 74 -19.74 7.49 20.17
CA ALA A 74 -20.03 8.10 21.47
C ALA A 74 -19.41 7.29 22.61
N VAL A 75 -19.46 5.96 22.51
CA VAL A 75 -18.84 5.03 23.46
C VAL A 75 -17.31 5.15 23.42
N LEU A 76 -16.73 5.18 22.22
CA LEU A 76 -15.28 5.36 22.04
C LEU A 76 -14.80 6.70 22.64
N GLN A 77 -15.50 7.79 22.36
CA GLN A 77 -15.21 9.11 22.91
C GLN A 77 -15.32 9.14 24.45
N ARG A 78 -16.32 8.43 25.01
CA ARG A 78 -16.50 8.34 26.45
C ARG A 78 -15.34 7.58 27.10
N ILE A 79 -14.96 6.42 26.55
CA ILE A 79 -13.82 5.63 27.04
C ILE A 79 -12.53 6.43 26.94
N TRP A 80 -12.30 7.11 25.81
CA TRP A 80 -11.13 7.98 25.67
C TRP A 80 -11.08 9.07 26.74
N LYS A 81 -12.20 9.77 26.95
CA LYS A 81 -12.29 10.83 27.97
C LYS A 81 -12.00 10.30 29.38
N LEU A 82 -12.46 9.10 29.70
CA LEU A 82 -12.30 8.50 31.03
C LEU A 82 -10.89 7.95 31.28
N LEU A 83 -10.27 7.36 30.25
CA LEU A 83 -9.08 6.52 30.46
C LEU A 83 -7.77 7.13 29.94
N ALA A 84 -7.82 8.12 29.05
CA ALA A 84 -6.63 8.77 28.51
C ALA A 84 -5.73 9.38 29.62
N PRO A 85 -4.40 9.41 29.44
CA PRO A 85 -3.65 8.94 28.26
C PRO A 85 -3.57 7.41 28.15
N PHE A 86 -3.38 6.91 26.92
CA PHE A 86 -3.20 5.49 26.62
C PHE A 86 -1.74 5.18 26.30
N ALA A 87 -1.26 4.04 26.75
CA ALA A 87 0.11 3.59 26.45
C ALA A 87 0.29 3.25 24.97
N TYR A 88 -0.76 2.75 24.31
CA TYR A 88 -0.70 2.38 22.89
C TYR A 88 -2.08 2.42 22.20
N PRO A 89 -2.46 3.54 21.56
CA PRO A 89 -3.76 3.68 20.92
C PRO A 89 -3.80 3.15 19.47
N SER A 90 -2.65 2.80 18.86
CA SER A 90 -2.54 2.49 17.44
C SER A 90 -3.38 1.28 17.01
N TRP A 91 -3.46 0.23 17.84
CA TRP A 91 -4.27 -0.97 17.55
C TRP A 91 -5.77 -0.65 17.50
N ALA A 92 -6.24 0.32 18.28
CA ALA A 92 -7.62 0.77 18.22
C ALA A 92 -7.94 1.43 16.86
N LEU A 93 -7.01 2.22 16.31
CA LEU A 93 -7.15 2.76 14.96
C LEU A 93 -7.18 1.64 13.91
N ALA A 94 -6.28 0.66 14.02
CA ALA A 94 -6.26 -0.50 13.13
C ALA A 94 -7.59 -1.28 13.14
N LEU A 95 -8.17 -1.49 14.33
CA LEU A 95 -9.46 -2.15 14.49
C LEU A 95 -10.63 -1.34 13.94
N ALA A 96 -10.67 -0.03 14.16
CA ALA A 96 -11.68 0.84 13.58
C ALA A 96 -11.64 0.80 12.03
N LEU A 97 -10.44 0.81 11.45
CA LEU A 97 -10.24 0.66 10.01
C LEU A 97 -10.67 -0.73 9.52
N ARG A 98 -10.19 -1.80 10.17
CA ARG A 98 -10.52 -3.20 9.87
C ARG A 98 -12.03 -3.44 9.85
N CYS A 99 -12.77 -2.91 10.82
CA CYS A 99 -14.22 -3.06 10.93
C CYS A 99 -15.02 -2.05 10.10
N ALA A 100 -14.34 -1.20 9.31
CA ALA A 100 -14.93 -0.13 8.51
C ALA A 100 -15.78 0.88 9.34
N HIS A 101 -15.40 1.12 10.59
CA HIS A 101 -15.98 2.13 11.47
C HIS A 101 -15.33 3.48 11.21
N GLU A 102 -15.66 4.07 10.07
CA GLU A 102 -15.03 5.28 9.54
C GLU A 102 -15.08 6.46 10.52
N ASP A 103 -16.22 6.71 11.16
CA ASP A 103 -16.38 7.82 12.10
C ASP A 103 -15.40 7.68 13.28
N CYS A 104 -15.23 6.46 13.81
CA CYS A 104 -14.27 6.16 14.86
C CYS A 104 -12.83 6.35 14.39
N ALA A 105 -12.48 5.82 13.20
CA ALA A 105 -11.14 5.94 12.65
C ALA A 105 -10.74 7.41 12.39
N ARG A 106 -11.63 8.20 11.78
CA ARG A 106 -11.44 9.64 11.55
C ARG A 106 -11.25 10.38 12.85
N TRP A 107 -12.06 10.08 13.86
CA TRP A 107 -11.97 10.73 15.15
C TRP A 107 -10.66 10.39 15.88
N LEU A 108 -10.20 9.13 15.83
CA LEU A 108 -8.90 8.72 16.38
C LEU A 108 -7.73 9.44 15.70
N LEU A 109 -7.74 9.54 14.36
CA LEU A 109 -6.75 10.31 13.60
C LEU A 109 -6.75 11.79 14.02
N GLN A 110 -7.93 12.39 14.25
CA GLN A 110 -8.04 13.76 14.77
C GLN A 110 -7.49 13.93 16.19
N GLN A 111 -7.49 12.87 17.02
CA GLN A 111 -6.82 12.89 18.33
C GLN A 111 -5.29 12.75 18.23
N GLY A 112 -4.75 12.61 17.02
CA GLY A 112 -3.32 12.40 16.79
C GLY A 112 -2.89 10.94 16.99
N VAL A 113 -3.82 9.98 16.91
CA VAL A 113 -3.45 8.56 16.93
C VAL A 113 -2.75 8.21 15.63
N ASP A 114 -1.51 7.76 15.76
CA ASP A 114 -0.66 7.29 14.68
C ASP A 114 -0.74 5.76 14.59
N LEU A 115 -0.98 5.22 13.38
CA LEU A 115 -1.04 3.78 13.14
C LEU A 115 0.32 3.10 13.35
N LEU A 116 1.42 3.80 13.09
CA LEU A 116 2.79 3.31 13.30
C LEU A 116 3.41 3.88 14.58
N GLY A 117 2.59 4.45 15.46
CA GLY A 117 3.02 5.06 16.71
C GLY A 117 3.78 4.10 17.65
N GLU A 118 4.42 4.69 18.66
CA GLU A 118 5.26 3.97 19.63
C GLU A 118 4.50 3.71 20.94
N VAL A 119 4.94 2.69 21.69
CA VAL A 119 4.40 2.43 23.03
C VAL A 119 4.98 3.42 24.04
N ASP A 120 4.11 4.19 24.71
CA ASP A 120 4.52 5.10 25.77
C ASP A 120 4.64 4.36 27.12
N ALA A 121 5.89 4.04 27.48
CA ALA A 121 6.22 3.35 28.73
C ALA A 121 6.03 4.19 30.01
N SER A 122 5.63 5.46 29.91
CA SER A 122 5.38 6.34 31.05
C SER A 122 3.92 6.29 31.55
N VAL A 123 2.99 5.94 30.67
CA VAL A 123 1.55 5.97 30.96
C VAL A 123 1.20 4.95 32.04
N ARG A 124 0.58 5.43 33.14
CA ARG A 124 0.09 4.59 34.26
C ARG A 124 1.15 3.69 34.91
N LYS A 125 2.45 3.98 34.72
CA LYS A 125 3.57 3.25 35.34
C LYS A 125 3.52 3.23 36.89
N HIS A 126 2.80 4.16 37.50
CA HIS A 126 2.59 4.23 38.94
C HIS A 126 1.61 3.16 39.48
N ILE A 127 0.81 2.55 38.60
CA ILE A 127 -0.13 1.46 38.93
C ILE A 127 0.58 0.12 38.76
N GLU A 128 1.19 -0.10 37.59
CA GLU A 128 1.92 -1.34 37.26
C GLU A 128 3.05 -1.04 36.27
N MET A 129 4.13 -1.82 36.33
CA MET A 129 5.15 -1.78 35.28
C MET A 129 4.54 -2.30 33.98
N LEU A 130 4.64 -1.51 32.90
CA LEU A 130 4.12 -1.96 31.60
C LEU A 130 4.83 -3.24 31.15
N PRO A 131 4.10 -4.15 30.48
CA PRO A 131 4.71 -5.28 29.81
C PRO A 131 5.67 -4.80 28.71
N HIS A 132 6.45 -5.73 28.16
CA HIS A 132 7.26 -5.47 26.97
C HIS A 132 6.39 -4.90 25.84
N GLU A 133 6.95 -3.95 25.07
CA GLU A 133 6.29 -3.30 23.92
C GLU A 133 5.64 -4.32 22.97
N GLU A 134 6.33 -5.45 22.75
CA GLU A 134 5.87 -6.57 21.92
C GLU A 134 4.49 -7.11 22.28
N VAL A 135 4.04 -6.95 23.53
CA VAL A 135 2.70 -7.34 23.97
C VAL A 135 1.63 -6.43 23.35
N PHE A 136 1.87 -5.11 23.32
CA PHE A 136 0.94 -4.15 22.73
C PHE A 136 1.00 -4.13 21.21
N THR A 137 2.21 -4.11 20.65
CA THR A 137 2.40 -4.12 19.20
C THR A 137 2.07 -5.47 18.59
N ARG A 138 2.07 -6.54 19.39
CA ARG A 138 1.91 -7.93 18.94
C ARG A 138 2.96 -8.28 17.88
N PHE A 139 4.19 -7.83 18.13
CA PHE A 139 5.36 -7.92 17.25
C PHE A 139 5.25 -7.15 15.92
N ALA A 140 4.23 -6.30 15.74
CA ALA A 140 4.16 -5.42 14.59
C ALA A 140 5.25 -4.34 14.65
N LEU A 141 5.85 -4.03 13.51
CA LEU A 141 6.80 -2.94 13.39
C LEU A 141 6.10 -1.57 13.52
N THR A 142 6.80 -0.61 14.11
CA THR A 142 6.41 0.78 14.41
C THR A 142 7.46 1.75 13.86
N HIS A 143 7.28 3.06 14.02
CA HIS A 143 8.26 4.08 13.62
C HIS A 143 9.65 3.90 14.23
N SER A 144 9.73 3.41 15.47
CA SER A 144 11.00 3.12 16.15
C SER A 144 11.70 1.87 15.62
N SER A 145 11.03 1.06 14.82
CA SER A 145 11.57 -0.21 14.34
C SER A 145 12.63 0.02 13.26
N PRO A 146 13.88 -0.45 13.46
CA PRO A 146 14.98 -0.20 12.51
C PRO A 146 14.80 -0.90 11.17
N THR A 147 13.91 -1.90 11.12
CA THR A 147 13.60 -2.68 9.91
C THR A 147 12.32 -2.24 9.22
N LEU A 148 11.65 -1.17 9.69
CA LEU A 148 10.47 -0.63 9.03
C LEU A 148 10.80 -0.29 7.57
N PHE A 149 10.02 -0.84 6.64
CA PHE A 149 10.21 -0.77 5.18
C PHE A 149 11.48 -1.43 4.59
N LEU A 150 12.40 -1.98 5.39
CA LEU A 150 13.56 -2.70 4.84
C LEU A 150 13.12 -3.97 4.09
N ASN A 151 12.29 -4.78 4.74
CA ASN A 151 11.62 -5.91 4.11
C ASN A 151 10.12 -5.61 4.02
N PRO A 152 9.59 -5.33 2.82
CA PRO A 152 8.17 -5.02 2.65
C PRO A 152 7.23 -6.14 3.09
N MET A 153 7.72 -7.36 3.30
CA MET A 153 6.94 -8.51 3.75
C MET A 153 6.81 -8.62 5.27
N ASP A 154 7.56 -7.81 6.04
CA ASP A 154 7.47 -7.85 7.50
C ASP A 154 6.12 -7.29 7.99
N PRO A 155 5.56 -7.85 9.07
CA PRO A 155 4.28 -7.40 9.59
C PRO A 155 4.41 -6.05 10.29
N THR A 156 3.65 -5.07 9.80
CA THR A 156 3.34 -3.83 10.52
C THR A 156 1.89 -3.86 10.98
N LEU A 157 1.48 -2.85 11.76
CA LEU A 157 0.10 -2.72 12.19
C LEU A 157 -0.87 -2.49 11.02
N ALA A 158 -0.45 -1.86 9.92
CA ALA A 158 -1.31 -1.72 8.74
C ALA A 158 -1.65 -3.07 8.10
N THR A 159 -0.81 -4.10 8.27
CA THR A 159 -1.08 -5.47 7.80
C THR A 159 -2.34 -6.02 8.45
N GLU A 160 -2.56 -5.68 9.72
CA GLU A 160 -3.69 -6.15 10.51
C GLU A 160 -5.02 -5.56 9.99
N ILE A 161 -5.03 -4.39 9.33
CA ILE A 161 -6.26 -3.81 8.79
C ILE A 161 -6.97 -4.77 7.82
N PHE A 162 -6.21 -5.54 7.04
CA PHE A 162 -6.73 -6.35 5.93
C PHE A 162 -6.90 -7.84 6.25
N VAL A 163 -6.83 -8.22 7.53
CA VAL A 163 -6.94 -9.61 7.98
C VAL A 163 -8.17 -9.77 8.87
N ALA A 164 -8.89 -10.88 8.68
CA ALA A 164 -10.01 -11.24 9.53
C ALA A 164 -9.55 -11.51 10.97
N PHE A 165 -10.45 -11.34 11.93
CA PHE A 165 -10.18 -11.65 13.33
C PHE A 165 -9.69 -13.10 13.48
N ASN A 166 -8.56 -13.26 14.16
CA ASN A 166 -7.87 -14.55 14.27
C ASN A 166 -7.62 -14.97 15.73
N GLY A 167 -8.12 -14.19 16.69
CA GLY A 167 -8.03 -14.49 18.12
C GLY A 167 -6.71 -14.05 18.76
N LYS A 168 -5.91 -13.21 18.08
CA LYS A 168 -4.68 -12.61 18.61
C LYS A 168 -4.88 -11.15 19.03
N GLU A 169 -6.07 -10.60 18.80
CA GLU A 169 -6.41 -9.20 19.09
C GLU A 169 -6.56 -8.94 20.59
N GLN A 170 -6.70 -9.96 21.42
CA GLN A 170 -7.03 -9.77 22.83
C GLN A 170 -5.79 -9.55 23.68
N LEU A 171 -5.77 -8.45 24.42
CA LEU A 171 -4.79 -8.24 25.49
C LEU A 171 -5.27 -8.88 26.78
N LEU A 172 -6.58 -8.77 27.08
CA LEU A 172 -7.19 -9.28 28.29
C LEU A 172 -8.57 -9.90 28.01
N GLY A 173 -9.01 -10.78 28.91
CA GLY A 173 -10.35 -11.34 28.89
C GLY A 173 -10.62 -12.31 27.73
N ALA A 174 -11.89 -12.45 27.38
CA ALA A 174 -12.33 -13.40 26.37
C ALA A 174 -12.03 -12.91 24.94
N LEU A 175 -11.85 -13.89 24.04
CA LEU A 175 -11.78 -13.67 22.59
C LEU A 175 -13.00 -12.89 22.13
N TYR A 176 -12.79 -11.95 21.21
CA TYR A 176 -13.84 -11.22 20.54
C TYR A 176 -13.62 -11.21 19.04
N VAL A 177 -14.75 -11.26 18.33
CA VAL A 177 -14.79 -11.32 16.87
C VAL A 177 -15.85 -10.34 16.44
N GLN A 178 -15.52 -9.53 15.44
CA GLN A 178 -16.49 -8.70 14.74
C GLN A 178 -16.63 -9.17 13.30
N PRO A 179 -17.79 -8.93 12.65
CA PRO A 179 -17.95 -9.16 11.22
C PRO A 179 -16.86 -8.45 10.43
N PHE A 180 -16.17 -9.19 9.56
CA PHE A 180 -15.12 -8.66 8.71
C PHE A 180 -15.54 -8.71 7.24
N ASP A 181 -15.55 -7.54 6.59
CA ASP A 181 -15.79 -7.40 5.16
C ASP A 181 -14.66 -6.58 4.54
N LEU A 182 -13.70 -7.29 3.93
CA LEU A 182 -12.52 -6.69 3.31
C LEU A 182 -12.87 -5.58 2.29
N ARG A 183 -13.99 -5.70 1.56
CA ARG A 183 -14.37 -4.66 0.59
C ARG A 183 -14.76 -3.38 1.31
N ARG A 184 -15.58 -3.48 2.36
CA ARG A 184 -15.94 -2.33 3.20
C ARG A 184 -14.72 -1.72 3.90
N THR A 185 -13.80 -2.56 4.38
CA THR A 185 -12.52 -2.12 4.94
C THR A 185 -11.74 -1.29 3.93
N CYS A 186 -11.55 -1.80 2.71
CA CYS A 186 -10.82 -1.10 1.66
C CYS A 186 -11.52 0.22 1.24
N ASP A 187 -12.85 0.22 1.11
CA ASP A 187 -13.62 1.43 0.79
C ASP A 187 -13.54 2.49 1.91
N CYS A 188 -13.45 2.07 3.17
CA CYS A 188 -13.21 2.96 4.31
C CYS A 188 -11.81 3.59 4.25
N VAL A 189 -10.77 2.75 4.11
CA VAL A 189 -9.37 3.19 3.99
C VAL A 189 -9.20 4.16 2.84
N TYR A 190 -9.77 3.86 1.66
CA TYR A 190 -9.70 4.74 0.50
C TYR A 190 -10.32 6.12 0.77
N ARG A 191 -11.50 6.19 1.37
CA ARG A 191 -12.17 7.47 1.68
C ARG A 191 -11.37 8.31 2.69
N ILE A 192 -10.80 7.69 3.71
CA ILE A 192 -9.93 8.37 4.68
C ILE A 192 -8.64 8.87 3.99
N ALA A 193 -8.08 8.06 3.08
CA ALA A 193 -6.88 8.42 2.32
C ALA A 193 -7.13 9.60 1.36
N CYS A 194 -8.29 9.65 0.69
CA CYS A 194 -8.70 10.78 -0.16
C CYS A 194 -8.74 12.10 0.61
N ASP A 195 -9.15 12.06 1.87
CA ASP A 195 -9.20 13.25 2.73
C ASP A 195 -7.82 13.64 3.29
N GLY A 196 -6.77 12.87 2.97
CA GLY A 196 -5.40 13.17 3.35
C GLY A 196 -5.15 13.06 4.85
N LEU A 197 -5.91 12.22 5.57
CA LEU A 197 -5.82 12.10 7.02
C LEU A 197 -4.67 11.20 7.51
N PHE A 198 -4.09 10.37 6.64
CA PHE A 198 -2.87 9.63 6.94
C PHE A 198 -1.65 10.50 6.65
N ASP A 199 -0.66 10.47 7.55
CA ASP A 199 0.68 10.95 7.23
C ASP A 199 1.30 10.07 6.12
N ASP A 200 2.38 10.57 5.54
CA ASP A 200 2.97 9.93 4.36
C ASP A 200 3.57 8.54 4.65
N ASP A 201 4.07 8.28 5.87
CA ASP A 201 4.67 6.99 6.22
C ASP A 201 3.57 5.94 6.43
N VAL A 202 2.52 6.30 7.18
CA VAL A 202 1.34 5.44 7.34
C VAL A 202 0.66 5.18 5.99
N PHE A 203 0.58 6.19 5.12
CA PHE A 203 0.04 6.01 3.76
C PHE A 203 0.84 4.98 2.96
N ASP A 204 2.17 5.11 2.93
CA ASP A 204 3.07 4.18 2.23
C ASP A 204 2.97 2.76 2.82
N ASP A 205 2.81 2.63 4.15
CA ASP A 205 2.62 1.35 4.82
C ASP A 205 1.25 0.71 4.56
N ILE A 206 0.18 1.50 4.48
CA ILE A 206 -1.15 1.00 4.08
C ILE A 206 -1.11 0.48 2.64
N PHE A 207 -0.45 1.20 1.73
CA PHE A 207 -0.22 0.72 0.36
C PHE A 207 0.54 -0.61 0.36
N ARG A 208 1.66 -0.68 1.10
CA ARG A 208 2.45 -1.91 1.27
C ARG A 208 1.60 -3.05 1.80
N ALA A 209 0.93 -2.86 2.93
CA ALA A 209 0.10 -3.87 3.59
C ALA A 209 -0.99 -4.42 2.66
N CYS A 210 -1.62 -3.53 1.88
CA CYS A 210 -2.63 -3.91 0.91
C CYS A 210 -2.04 -4.75 -0.24
N LEU A 211 -0.92 -4.31 -0.82
CA LEU A 211 -0.25 -5.03 -1.91
C LEU A 211 0.28 -6.40 -1.45
N VAL A 212 0.86 -6.46 -0.25
CA VAL A 212 1.34 -7.69 0.38
C VAL A 212 0.18 -8.64 0.66
N ARG A 213 -0.97 -8.13 1.09
CA ARG A 213 -2.19 -8.94 1.24
C ARG A 213 -2.65 -9.54 -0.09
N ALA A 214 -2.64 -8.76 -1.18
CA ALA A 214 -2.94 -9.26 -2.52
C ALA A 214 -1.96 -10.36 -2.92
N TRP A 215 -0.66 -10.12 -2.75
CA TRP A 215 0.39 -11.11 -3.05
C TRP A 215 0.20 -12.41 -2.27
N HIS A 216 -0.04 -12.33 -0.96
CA HIS A 216 -0.28 -13.49 -0.11
C HIS A 216 -1.50 -14.32 -0.55
N SER A 217 -2.55 -13.67 -1.08
CA SER A 217 -3.75 -14.36 -1.54
C SER A 217 -3.58 -15.15 -2.83
N VAL A 218 -2.53 -14.87 -3.62
CA VAL A 218 -2.30 -15.56 -4.91
C VAL A 218 -1.01 -16.39 -4.97
N ARG A 219 -0.09 -16.22 -4.01
CA ARG A 219 1.24 -16.87 -4.03
C ARG A 219 1.22 -18.40 -3.94
N HIS A 220 0.16 -19.00 -3.37
CA HIS A 220 0.06 -20.44 -3.17
C HIS A 220 -1.17 -21.01 -3.88
N LYS A 221 -0.95 -21.91 -4.84
CA LYS A 221 -2.04 -22.50 -5.65
C LYS A 221 -3.15 -23.15 -4.82
N ASN A 222 -2.81 -23.76 -3.68
CA ASN A 222 -3.75 -24.50 -2.83
C ASN A 222 -4.55 -23.59 -1.88
N GLU A 223 -4.11 -22.35 -1.66
CA GLU A 223 -4.71 -21.39 -0.74
C GLU A 223 -5.14 -20.11 -1.49
N ARG A 224 -5.29 -20.25 -2.81
CA ARG A 224 -5.55 -19.12 -3.71
C ARG A 224 -6.92 -18.52 -3.43
N ASP A 225 -6.94 -17.21 -3.19
CA ASP A 225 -8.14 -16.41 -3.04
C ASP A 225 -8.08 -15.20 -3.98
N ASP A 226 -8.54 -15.41 -5.21
CA ASP A 226 -8.55 -14.38 -6.25
C ASP A 226 -9.45 -13.18 -5.89
N ARG A 227 -10.48 -13.37 -5.07
CA ARG A 227 -11.40 -12.30 -4.66
C ARG A 227 -10.72 -11.34 -3.68
N THR A 228 -9.98 -11.87 -2.71
CA THR A 228 -9.14 -11.04 -1.83
C THR A 228 -8.10 -10.27 -2.64
N ALA A 229 -7.46 -10.95 -3.61
CA ALA A 229 -6.49 -10.32 -4.50
C ALA A 229 -7.09 -9.14 -5.26
N ASP A 230 -8.26 -9.33 -5.90
CA ASP A 230 -8.97 -8.29 -6.66
C ASP A 230 -9.26 -7.06 -5.80
N ILE A 231 -9.79 -7.27 -4.59
CA ILE A 231 -10.15 -6.17 -3.68
C ILE A 231 -8.90 -5.38 -3.27
N CYS A 232 -7.81 -6.08 -2.94
CA CYS A 232 -6.58 -5.43 -2.52
C CYS A 232 -5.85 -4.73 -3.69
N PHE A 233 -5.82 -5.32 -4.88
CA PHE A 233 -5.25 -4.65 -6.06
C PHE A 233 -6.04 -3.38 -6.44
N ASP A 234 -7.38 -3.42 -6.36
CA ASP A 234 -8.23 -2.25 -6.59
C ASP A 234 -7.91 -1.11 -5.60
N LEU A 235 -7.73 -1.42 -4.31
CA LEU A 235 -7.30 -0.41 -3.34
C LEU A 235 -5.88 0.10 -3.62
N ALA A 236 -4.92 -0.79 -3.89
CA ALA A 236 -3.54 -0.41 -4.18
C ALA A 236 -3.45 0.52 -5.39
N GLN A 237 -4.18 0.24 -6.47
CA GLN A 237 -4.30 1.12 -7.63
C GLN A 237 -4.86 2.50 -7.25
N LYS A 238 -5.94 2.53 -6.48
CA LYS A 238 -6.57 3.78 -6.01
C LYS A 238 -5.61 4.63 -5.16
N LEU A 239 -4.81 4.00 -4.30
CA LEU A 239 -3.80 4.69 -3.49
C LEU A 239 -2.66 5.26 -4.36
N LEU A 240 -2.21 4.52 -5.37
CA LEU A 240 -1.22 5.05 -6.33
C LEU A 240 -1.75 6.28 -7.07
N HIS A 241 -3.04 6.30 -7.43
CA HIS A 241 -3.66 7.46 -8.07
C HIS A 241 -3.66 8.69 -7.15
N ILE A 242 -4.05 8.53 -5.88
CA ILE A 242 -3.99 9.62 -4.87
C ILE A 242 -2.54 10.15 -4.76
N ARG A 243 -1.54 9.26 -4.76
CA ARG A 243 -0.14 9.68 -4.66
C ARG A 243 0.32 10.46 -5.89
N ALA A 244 -0.05 10.00 -7.09
CA ALA A 244 0.26 10.69 -8.34
C ALA A 244 -0.38 12.10 -8.38
N GLU A 245 -1.64 12.22 -7.96
CA GLU A 245 -2.32 13.52 -7.86
C GLU A 245 -1.60 14.46 -6.89
N LYS A 246 -1.24 13.98 -5.69
CA LYS A 246 -0.48 14.78 -4.71
C LYS A 246 0.85 15.29 -5.26
N LEU A 247 1.58 14.45 -6.01
CA LEU A 247 2.86 14.82 -6.63
C LEU A 247 2.66 15.87 -7.74
N SER A 248 1.61 15.74 -8.55
CA SER A 248 1.28 16.73 -9.60
C SER A 248 0.97 18.11 -9.02
N VAL A 249 0.14 18.18 -7.96
CA VAL A 249 -0.21 19.43 -7.28
C VAL A 249 1.00 20.07 -6.59
N ALA A 250 1.93 19.26 -6.08
CA ALA A 250 3.17 19.76 -5.50
C ALA A 250 4.09 20.39 -6.56
N ALA A 251 4.15 19.82 -7.77
CA ALA A 251 4.95 20.33 -8.88
C ALA A 251 4.40 21.64 -9.47
N GLU A 252 3.09 21.87 -9.42
CA GLU A 252 2.45 23.07 -9.95
C GLU A 252 2.57 24.31 -9.06
N LYS A 253 2.87 24.16 -7.75
CA LYS A 253 3.06 25.31 -6.85
C LYS A 253 4.48 25.86 -7.00
N PRO A 254 4.69 27.04 -7.62
CA PRO A 254 6.00 27.66 -7.64
C PRO A 254 6.37 28.04 -6.21
N SER A 255 7.59 27.74 -5.77
CA SER A 255 8.14 28.23 -4.51
C SER A 255 8.21 29.76 -4.56
N VAL A 256 7.21 30.45 -4.00
CA VAL A 256 7.11 31.92 -3.98
C VAL A 256 8.13 32.58 -3.04
N PHE A 257 8.90 31.80 -2.26
CA PHE A 257 9.99 32.34 -1.45
C PHE A 257 11.34 31.82 -1.96
N GLY A 258 11.92 32.59 -2.88
CA GLY A 258 13.36 32.56 -3.12
C GLY A 258 14.11 33.04 -1.87
N ASP A 259 15.22 32.35 -1.61
CA ASP A 259 16.46 32.87 -1.03
C ASP A 259 16.31 33.89 0.11
N ILE A 260 16.26 33.42 1.36
CA ILE A 260 17.06 33.88 2.52
C ILE A 260 16.77 32.90 3.67
N ALA A 261 17.62 31.88 3.82
CA ALA A 261 17.95 31.24 5.10
C ALA A 261 18.89 30.05 4.84
N ALA A 262 20.08 30.34 4.32
CA ALA A 262 21.21 29.43 4.51
C ALA A 262 21.74 29.66 5.92
N GLU A 263 21.28 28.88 6.90
CA GLU A 263 22.11 28.40 8.02
C GLU A 263 21.33 27.47 8.96
N LYS A 264 21.86 26.25 9.08
CA LYS A 264 21.64 25.25 10.14
C LYS A 264 20.21 24.69 10.30
N SER A 265 19.88 23.73 9.45
CA SER A 265 19.00 22.61 9.86
C SER A 265 19.75 21.31 9.58
N ASP A 266 19.88 20.53 10.64
CA ASP A 266 20.30 19.13 10.64
C ASP A 266 19.60 18.39 9.49
N ARG A 267 20.37 17.87 8.53
CA ARG A 267 19.83 17.08 7.42
C ARG A 267 19.63 15.66 7.92
N THR A 268 18.54 15.43 8.65
CA THR A 268 17.83 14.16 8.52
C THR A 268 17.14 14.22 7.16
N GLU A 269 17.71 13.55 6.18
CA GLU A 269 17.11 13.39 4.84
C GLU A 269 15.69 12.86 5.03
N LYS A 270 14.71 13.71 4.72
CA LYS A 270 13.31 13.30 4.74
C LYS A 270 13.18 12.17 3.72
N PRO A 271 12.73 10.96 4.12
CA PRO A 271 12.78 9.81 3.24
C PRO A 271 12.00 10.08 1.95
N ASP A 272 12.63 9.85 0.80
CA ASP A 272 11.97 9.98 -0.49
C ASP A 272 10.84 8.95 -0.57
N HIS A 273 9.62 9.41 -0.36
CA HIS A 273 8.42 8.57 -0.36
C HIS A 273 8.17 7.90 -1.72
N SER A 274 8.59 8.55 -2.82
CA SER A 274 8.55 7.95 -4.15
C SER A 274 9.47 6.74 -4.22
N ALA A 275 10.65 6.83 -3.59
CA ALA A 275 11.58 5.70 -3.48
C ALA A 275 11.00 4.56 -2.61
N ARG A 276 10.21 4.87 -1.58
CA ARG A 276 9.57 3.82 -0.75
C ARG A 276 8.52 3.01 -1.50
N ILE A 277 7.58 3.65 -2.19
CA ILE A 277 6.59 2.94 -3.02
C ILE A 277 7.30 2.13 -4.10
N THR A 278 8.34 2.71 -4.70
CA THR A 278 9.17 2.03 -5.70
C THR A 278 9.81 0.76 -5.13
N HIS A 279 10.44 0.85 -3.95
CA HIS A 279 11.03 -0.28 -3.24
C HIS A 279 10.01 -1.37 -2.89
N ILE A 280 8.82 -0.97 -2.42
CA ILE A 280 7.73 -1.89 -2.09
C ILE A 280 7.31 -2.69 -3.34
N MET A 281 7.06 -2.01 -4.47
CA MET A 281 6.64 -2.67 -5.71
C MET A 281 7.76 -3.56 -6.27
N ALA A 282 9.01 -3.08 -6.28
CA ALA A 282 10.17 -3.87 -6.72
C ALA A 282 10.32 -5.15 -5.91
N SER A 283 10.10 -5.09 -4.59
CA SER A 283 10.20 -6.24 -3.69
C SER A 283 9.13 -7.32 -3.92
N THR A 284 8.08 -7.03 -4.71
CA THR A 284 7.09 -8.03 -5.13
C THR A 284 7.52 -8.81 -6.38
N ILE A 285 8.52 -8.32 -7.11
CA ILE A 285 9.11 -8.97 -8.28
C ILE A 285 10.08 -10.05 -7.79
N VAL A 286 9.55 -11.23 -7.52
CA VAL A 286 10.31 -12.39 -7.02
C VAL A 286 10.20 -13.60 -7.94
N PRO A 287 11.16 -14.54 -7.93
CA PRO A 287 11.05 -15.78 -8.69
C PRO A 287 9.76 -16.52 -8.37
N ARG A 288 9.06 -16.97 -9.41
CA ARG A 288 7.77 -17.69 -9.30
C ARG A 288 6.64 -16.88 -8.65
N ALA A 289 6.72 -15.55 -8.63
CA ALA A 289 5.57 -14.74 -8.27
C ALA A 289 4.38 -15.05 -9.20
N ASP A 290 3.17 -14.84 -8.69
CA ASP A 290 1.97 -14.99 -9.49
C ASP A 290 1.92 -13.91 -10.59
N GLU A 291 1.45 -14.28 -11.78
CA GLU A 291 1.40 -13.39 -12.93
C GLU A 291 0.57 -12.13 -12.67
N ARG A 292 -0.43 -12.22 -11.79
CA ARG A 292 -1.28 -11.07 -11.45
C ARG A 292 -0.52 -9.98 -10.69
N VAL A 293 0.44 -10.37 -9.86
CA VAL A 293 1.32 -9.42 -9.15
C VAL A 293 2.24 -8.73 -10.14
N MET A 294 2.82 -9.51 -11.06
CA MET A 294 3.68 -8.99 -12.12
C MET A 294 2.91 -8.04 -13.04
N GLN A 295 1.68 -8.41 -13.42
CA GLN A 295 0.78 -7.56 -14.20
C GLN A 295 0.52 -6.23 -13.48
N PHE A 296 0.16 -6.27 -12.19
CA PHE A 296 -0.08 -5.06 -11.42
C PHE A 296 1.12 -4.11 -11.42
N VAL A 297 2.34 -4.63 -11.27
CA VAL A 297 3.56 -3.80 -11.35
C VAL A 297 3.78 -3.28 -12.76
N CYS A 298 3.60 -4.09 -13.80
CA CYS A 298 3.75 -3.65 -15.19
C CYS A 298 2.76 -2.53 -15.56
N GLU A 299 1.50 -2.63 -15.12
CA GLU A 299 0.44 -1.67 -15.45
C GLU A 299 0.62 -0.32 -14.74
N HIS A 300 1.11 -0.34 -13.50
CA HIS A 300 1.12 0.87 -12.64
C HIS A 300 2.50 1.45 -12.38
N ALA A 301 3.57 0.67 -12.55
CA ALA A 301 4.95 1.14 -12.45
C ALA A 301 5.85 0.37 -13.43
N PRO A 302 5.63 0.50 -14.75
CA PRO A 302 6.37 -0.24 -15.78
C PRO A 302 7.88 -0.02 -15.70
N GLN A 303 8.32 1.18 -15.31
CA GLN A 303 9.73 1.50 -15.08
C GLN A 303 10.38 0.59 -14.03
N ILE A 304 9.65 0.17 -12.99
CA ILE A 304 10.17 -0.72 -11.96
C ILE A 304 10.43 -2.10 -12.55
N PHE A 305 9.49 -2.61 -13.35
CA PHE A 305 9.67 -3.90 -14.02
C PHE A 305 10.86 -3.87 -14.99
N LEU A 306 11.00 -2.80 -15.76
CA LEU A 306 12.10 -2.63 -16.72
C LEU A 306 13.47 -2.46 -16.03
N GLN A 307 13.54 -1.71 -14.93
CA GLN A 307 14.73 -1.63 -14.09
C GLN A 307 15.09 -3.01 -13.52
N GLN A 308 14.11 -3.74 -12.97
CA GLN A 308 14.35 -5.07 -12.43
C GLN A 308 14.75 -6.09 -13.52
N LEU A 309 14.32 -5.91 -14.77
CA LEU A 309 14.81 -6.70 -15.90
C LEU A 309 16.31 -6.50 -16.13
N HIS A 310 16.82 -5.28 -15.93
CA HIS A 310 18.24 -4.96 -16.00
C HIS A 310 19.04 -5.55 -14.82
N GLU A 311 18.45 -5.59 -13.62
CA GLU A 311 19.15 -6.02 -12.40
C GLU A 311 19.08 -7.54 -12.16
N LEU A 312 17.92 -8.17 -12.42
CA LEU A 312 17.63 -9.55 -12.03
C LEU A 312 17.90 -10.54 -13.17
N ALA A 313 18.95 -11.36 -13.02
CA ALA A 313 19.29 -12.39 -14.01
C ALA A 313 18.16 -13.41 -14.25
N TRP A 314 17.51 -13.87 -13.19
CA TRP A 314 16.42 -14.86 -13.30
C TRP A 314 15.23 -14.33 -14.12
N LEU A 315 14.95 -13.03 -14.06
CA LEU A 315 13.84 -12.42 -14.79
C LEU A 315 14.16 -12.39 -16.29
N ARG A 316 15.40 -12.07 -16.65
CA ARG A 316 15.87 -12.13 -18.05
C ARG A 316 15.80 -13.53 -18.63
N ASP A 317 16.01 -14.55 -17.81
CA ASP A 317 15.95 -15.95 -18.25
C ASP A 317 14.50 -16.44 -18.46
N ASP A 318 13.50 -15.81 -17.84
CA ASP A 318 12.07 -16.14 -18.01
C ASP A 318 11.41 -15.33 -19.14
N VAL A 319 11.88 -15.57 -20.37
CA VAL A 319 11.38 -14.91 -21.58
C VAL A 319 9.87 -15.09 -21.76
N ALA A 320 9.34 -16.24 -21.34
CA ALA A 320 7.92 -16.53 -21.46
C ALA A 320 7.08 -15.59 -20.57
N LEU A 321 7.52 -15.33 -19.33
CA LEU A 321 6.89 -14.34 -18.46
C LEU A 321 6.92 -12.94 -19.09
N ILE A 322 8.08 -12.51 -19.59
CA ILE A 322 8.25 -11.20 -20.24
C ILE A 322 7.28 -11.03 -21.40
N GLN A 323 7.16 -12.04 -22.27
CA GLN A 323 6.20 -12.02 -23.40
C GLN A 323 4.74 -11.85 -22.93
N ARG A 324 4.36 -12.45 -21.80
CA ARG A 324 3.00 -12.31 -21.24
C ARG A 324 2.77 -10.94 -20.61
N MET A 325 3.81 -10.35 -20.03
CA MET A 325 3.75 -9.05 -19.37
C MET A 325 3.82 -7.86 -20.35
N LEU A 326 4.39 -8.06 -21.54
CA LEU A 326 4.71 -6.99 -22.50
C LEU A 326 3.52 -6.06 -22.83
N LYS A 327 2.33 -6.63 -23.00
CA LYS A 327 1.10 -5.87 -23.31
C LYS A 327 0.65 -4.90 -22.22
N PHE A 328 1.20 -5.02 -21.02
CA PHE A 328 0.90 -4.18 -19.86
C PHE A 328 1.96 -3.10 -19.63
N LEU A 329 3.12 -3.19 -20.30
CA LEU A 329 4.21 -2.26 -20.12
C LEU A 329 4.03 -1.00 -20.97
N SER A 330 4.62 0.09 -20.49
CA SER A 330 4.91 1.30 -21.26
C SER A 330 6.41 1.59 -21.22
N PRO A 331 6.95 2.39 -22.16
CA PRO A 331 8.37 2.73 -22.13
C PRO A 331 8.74 3.47 -20.84
N SER A 332 9.91 3.15 -20.29
CA SER A 332 10.55 3.88 -19.19
C SER A 332 11.18 5.18 -19.70
N SER A 333 11.27 6.20 -18.85
CA SER A 333 12.03 7.42 -19.15
C SER A 333 13.52 7.15 -19.34
N ASN A 334 14.03 6.05 -18.80
CA ASN A 334 15.40 5.61 -18.98
C ASN A 334 15.52 4.77 -20.27
N VAL A 335 16.22 5.31 -21.27
CA VAL A 335 16.38 4.67 -22.58
C VAL A 335 17.14 3.34 -22.47
N ASP A 336 18.08 3.21 -21.54
CA ASP A 336 18.87 1.97 -21.36
C ASP A 336 17.99 0.78 -20.94
N GLU A 337 16.96 1.03 -20.14
CA GLU A 337 15.99 0.02 -19.70
C GLU A 337 15.13 -0.48 -20.88
N ASN A 338 14.68 0.45 -21.73
CA ASN A 338 13.94 0.11 -22.94
C ASN A 338 14.84 -0.67 -23.92
N ASN A 339 16.06 -0.20 -24.14
CA ASN A 339 17.05 -0.84 -24.99
C ASN A 339 17.35 -2.28 -24.54
N ALA A 340 17.50 -2.52 -23.24
CA ALA A 340 17.73 -3.85 -22.69
C ALA A 340 16.59 -4.81 -23.01
N LEU A 341 15.33 -4.37 -22.93
CA LEU A 341 14.17 -5.17 -23.33
C LEU A 341 14.19 -5.50 -24.83
N LEU A 342 14.46 -4.52 -25.69
CA LEU A 342 14.55 -4.71 -27.14
C LEU A 342 15.61 -5.76 -27.50
N GLN A 343 16.80 -5.62 -26.94
CA GLN A 343 17.92 -6.54 -27.14
C GLN A 343 17.59 -7.96 -26.65
N LEU A 344 16.97 -8.08 -25.47
CA LEU A 344 16.58 -9.38 -24.91
C LEU A 344 15.57 -10.11 -25.82
N LEU A 345 14.52 -9.42 -26.27
CA LEU A 345 13.52 -10.02 -27.17
C LEU A 345 14.15 -10.43 -28.51
N ALA A 346 15.10 -9.64 -29.02
CA ALA A 346 15.83 -9.94 -30.24
C ALA A 346 16.73 -11.17 -30.09
N ARG A 347 17.49 -11.26 -28.99
CA ARG A 347 18.36 -12.39 -28.66
C ARG A 347 17.59 -13.71 -28.56
N HIS A 348 16.31 -13.66 -28.19
CA HIS A 348 15.45 -14.84 -28.10
C HIS A 348 14.51 -15.04 -29.30
N GLY A 349 14.69 -14.26 -30.38
CA GLY A 349 13.92 -14.43 -31.62
C GLY A 349 12.41 -14.20 -31.45
N CYS A 350 12.02 -13.38 -30.47
CA CYS A 350 10.62 -13.19 -30.09
C CYS A 350 9.90 -12.20 -31.03
N VAL A 351 9.78 -12.54 -32.32
CA VAL A 351 9.26 -11.63 -33.38
C VAL A 351 7.88 -11.07 -33.02
N ALA A 352 6.96 -11.90 -32.52
CA ALA A 352 5.63 -11.44 -32.11
C ALA A 352 5.66 -10.45 -30.91
N ALA A 353 6.66 -10.55 -30.04
CA ALA A 353 6.87 -9.60 -28.94
C ALA A 353 7.54 -8.33 -29.45
N LEU A 354 8.50 -8.43 -30.37
CA LEU A 354 9.11 -7.28 -31.02
C LEU A 354 8.07 -6.40 -31.74
N HIS A 355 7.09 -7.01 -32.42
CA HIS A 355 5.95 -6.28 -33.00
C HIS A 355 5.13 -5.50 -31.97
N GLN A 356 5.02 -5.98 -30.72
CA GLN A 356 4.30 -5.26 -29.67
C GLN A 356 5.06 -4.01 -29.19
N LEU A 357 6.37 -3.91 -29.43
CA LEU A 357 7.17 -2.72 -29.15
C LEU A 357 7.07 -1.64 -30.24
N GLU A 358 6.48 -1.94 -31.39
CA GLU A 358 6.35 -0.98 -32.50
C GLU A 358 5.69 0.36 -32.09
N PRO A 359 4.64 0.40 -31.24
CA PRO A 359 4.08 1.66 -30.76
C PRO A 359 5.09 2.50 -29.96
N TRP A 360 6.01 1.86 -29.23
CA TRP A 360 7.01 2.56 -28.41
C TRP A 360 8.07 3.23 -29.28
N MET A 361 8.40 2.64 -30.43
CA MET A 361 9.41 3.16 -31.36
C MET A 361 9.06 4.53 -31.93
N ASN A 362 7.77 4.87 -31.96
CA ASN A 362 7.27 6.17 -32.41
C ASN A 362 7.01 7.15 -31.24
N THR A 363 7.27 6.72 -30.00
CA THR A 363 7.06 7.55 -28.81
C THR A 363 8.30 8.41 -28.55
N THR A 364 8.07 9.71 -28.43
CA THR A 364 9.05 10.65 -27.88
C THR A 364 8.68 10.98 -26.43
N MET A 365 9.67 10.90 -25.55
CA MET A 365 9.52 11.17 -24.12
C MET A 365 10.03 12.57 -23.82
N ALA A 366 9.28 13.32 -23.03
CA ALA A 366 9.67 14.66 -22.60
C ALA A 366 10.74 14.56 -21.50
N ASP A 367 11.85 15.28 -21.66
CA ASP A 367 12.88 15.38 -20.61
C ASP A 367 12.38 16.30 -19.48
N ALA A 368 11.98 15.72 -18.35
CA ALA A 368 11.44 16.45 -17.20
C ALA A 368 12.48 17.36 -16.50
N SER A 369 13.76 17.23 -16.86
CA SER A 369 14.88 17.95 -16.22
C SER A 369 15.36 19.17 -17.01
N SER A 370 14.84 19.38 -18.23
CA SER A 370 15.35 20.38 -19.18
C SER A 370 14.37 21.55 -19.37
N THR A 371 14.88 22.78 -19.28
CA THR A 371 14.12 24.02 -19.56
C THR A 371 13.85 24.24 -21.06
N THR A 372 14.44 23.41 -21.91
CA THR A 372 14.16 23.32 -23.36
C THR A 372 13.42 22.01 -23.67
N PRO A 373 12.42 22.00 -24.58
CA PRO A 373 11.73 20.78 -24.97
C PRO A 373 12.68 19.89 -25.80
N HIS A 374 13.50 19.11 -25.11
CA HIS A 374 14.24 18.01 -25.70
C HIS A 374 13.37 16.75 -25.55
N THR A 375 12.91 16.27 -26.70
CA THR A 375 12.21 15.00 -26.83
C THR A 375 13.23 13.90 -27.08
N THR A 376 13.32 12.94 -26.17
CA THR A 376 14.21 11.78 -26.31
C THR A 376 13.40 10.61 -26.86
N PRO A 377 13.86 9.91 -27.91
CA PRO A 377 13.16 8.73 -28.41
C PRO A 377 13.18 7.61 -27.34
N ALA A 378 12.17 6.72 -27.36
CA ALA A 378 12.10 5.60 -26.42
C ALA A 378 13.27 4.60 -26.56
N PHE A 379 13.88 4.53 -27.75
CA PHE A 379 15.04 3.71 -28.07
C PHE A 379 16.08 4.54 -28.83
N ASP A 380 17.36 4.24 -28.64
CA ASP A 380 18.42 4.83 -29.45
C ASP A 380 18.73 4.00 -30.70
N GLU A 381 19.43 4.60 -31.66
CA GLU A 381 19.82 3.91 -32.89
C GLU A 381 20.77 2.72 -32.60
N GLN A 382 21.63 2.86 -31.59
CA GLN A 382 22.62 1.85 -31.24
C GLN A 382 21.97 0.56 -30.72
N ALA A 383 20.86 0.65 -29.98
CA ALA A 383 20.13 -0.50 -29.51
C ALA A 383 19.55 -1.34 -30.64
N PHE A 384 19.15 -0.72 -31.76
CA PHE A 384 18.77 -1.49 -32.94
C PHE A 384 19.95 -2.23 -33.55
N VAL A 385 21.14 -1.61 -33.60
CA VAL A 385 22.37 -2.28 -34.06
C VAL A 385 22.69 -3.48 -33.17
N ASP A 386 22.68 -3.28 -31.85
CA ASP A 386 22.98 -4.32 -30.88
C ASP A 386 21.94 -5.45 -30.91
N ALA A 387 20.66 -5.11 -31.05
CA ALA A 387 19.57 -6.08 -31.17
C ALA A 387 19.67 -6.91 -32.47
N ILE A 388 20.02 -6.28 -33.61
CA ILE A 388 20.27 -6.97 -34.88
C ILE A 388 21.45 -7.94 -34.73
N GLN A 389 22.54 -7.50 -34.08
CA GLN A 389 23.71 -8.33 -33.82
C GLN A 389 23.33 -9.53 -32.96
N GLN A 390 22.63 -9.32 -31.83
CA GLN A 390 22.21 -10.38 -30.92
C GLN A 390 21.26 -11.39 -31.58
N ALA A 391 20.28 -10.92 -32.38
CA ALA A 391 19.40 -11.79 -33.13
C ALA A 391 20.18 -12.62 -34.18
N SER A 392 21.14 -12.00 -34.87
CA SER A 392 21.95 -12.65 -35.90
C SER A 392 22.88 -13.71 -35.30
N GLU A 393 23.57 -13.39 -34.20
CA GLU A 393 24.44 -14.32 -33.47
C GLU A 393 23.67 -15.52 -32.92
N ALA A 394 22.43 -15.30 -32.48
CA ALA A 394 21.54 -16.35 -32.00
C ALA A 394 20.83 -17.14 -33.14
N GLY A 395 21.03 -16.76 -34.40
CA GLY A 395 20.48 -17.44 -35.57
C GLY A 395 19.02 -17.09 -35.91
N TYR A 396 18.47 -16.02 -35.34
CA TYR A 396 17.10 -15.57 -35.56
C TYR A 396 17.01 -14.56 -36.73
N ALA A 397 17.15 -15.07 -37.96
CA ALA A 397 17.19 -14.26 -39.18
C ALA A 397 15.93 -13.39 -39.40
N GLU A 398 14.75 -13.89 -39.02
CA GLU A 398 13.49 -13.14 -39.14
C GLU A 398 13.47 -11.91 -38.22
N ALA A 399 13.88 -12.07 -36.95
CA ALA A 399 13.99 -10.97 -36.00
C ALA A 399 15.03 -9.93 -36.46
N ALA A 400 16.21 -10.38 -36.91
CA ALA A 400 17.25 -9.50 -37.42
C ALA A 400 16.79 -8.70 -38.66
N THR A 401 16.09 -9.35 -39.59
CA THR A 401 15.56 -8.70 -40.80
C THR A 401 14.50 -7.66 -40.45
N TRP A 402 13.60 -8.01 -39.53
CA TRP A 402 12.56 -7.09 -39.06
C TRP A 402 13.16 -5.86 -38.37
N LEU A 403 14.13 -6.06 -37.46
CA LEU A 403 14.82 -4.97 -36.77
C LEU A 403 15.61 -4.07 -37.73
N LEU A 404 16.29 -4.64 -38.73
CA LEU A 404 17.00 -3.89 -39.76
C LEU A 404 16.05 -2.97 -40.54
N ARG A 405 14.90 -3.50 -40.96
CA ARG A 405 13.87 -2.72 -41.63
C ARG A 405 13.37 -1.59 -40.73
N LYS A 406 13.08 -1.86 -39.46
CA LYS A 406 12.61 -0.83 -38.51
C LYS A 406 13.66 0.24 -38.23
N LYS A 407 14.92 -0.14 -38.10
CA LYS A 407 16.03 0.81 -37.99
C LYS A 407 16.05 1.76 -39.20
N GLN A 408 15.92 1.24 -40.41
CA GLN A 408 15.87 2.05 -41.63
C GLN A 408 14.66 2.98 -41.66
N GLU A 409 13.47 2.49 -41.27
CA GLU A 409 12.26 3.32 -41.21
C GLU A 409 12.37 4.48 -40.21
N LEU A 410 13.06 4.29 -39.07
CA LEU A 410 13.13 5.26 -37.98
C LEU A 410 14.32 6.23 -38.06
N PHE A 411 15.45 5.78 -38.60
CA PHE A 411 16.72 6.52 -38.57
C PHE A 411 17.32 6.75 -39.97
N ALA A 412 16.58 6.45 -41.05
CA ALA A 412 17.04 6.85 -42.38
C ALA A 412 17.25 8.37 -42.41
N VAL A 413 18.43 8.77 -42.88
CA VAL A 413 18.70 10.16 -43.26
C VAL A 413 17.79 10.47 -44.45
N PRO A 414 16.97 11.53 -44.41
CA PRO A 414 16.20 11.93 -45.59
C PRO A 414 17.17 12.12 -46.75
N ASP A 415 16.89 11.47 -47.87
CA ASP A 415 17.66 11.71 -49.09
C ASP A 415 17.46 13.20 -49.46
N PRO A 416 18.52 14.03 -49.59
CA PRO A 416 18.36 15.43 -49.96
C PRO A 416 17.60 15.64 -51.29
N ASP A 417 17.53 14.61 -52.13
CA ASP A 417 16.77 14.62 -53.38
C ASP A 417 15.25 14.42 -53.21
N ASP A 418 14.77 13.89 -52.07
CA ASP A 418 13.33 13.75 -51.79
C ASP A 418 12.69 15.09 -51.36
N PHE A 419 13.47 15.96 -50.70
CA PHE A 419 13.02 17.33 -50.39
C PHE A 419 12.79 18.16 -51.66
N LEU A 420 13.58 17.93 -52.71
CA LEU A 420 13.39 18.60 -54.00
C LEU A 420 12.15 18.09 -54.74
N ASN A 421 11.78 16.83 -54.57
CA ASN A 421 10.57 16.28 -55.21
C ASN A 421 9.28 16.75 -54.54
N ASP A 422 9.25 16.90 -53.21
CA ASP A 422 8.10 17.44 -52.47
C ASP A 422 7.98 18.98 -52.58
N PHE A 423 9.07 19.69 -52.90
CA PHE A 423 9.05 21.14 -53.11
C PHE A 423 8.73 21.56 -54.57
N LEU A 424 8.76 20.61 -55.51
CA LEU A 424 8.50 20.83 -56.94
C LEU A 424 7.13 20.29 -57.43
N LEU A 425 6.30 19.80 -56.52
CA LEU A 425 4.86 19.58 -56.70
C LEU A 425 4.07 20.70 -55.99
#